data_AF-A0A4T0VYF8-F1
#
_entry.id   AF-A0A4T0VYF8-F1
#
_cell.length_a   1.000
_cell.length_b   1.000
_cell.length_c   1.000
_cell.angle_alpha   90.00
_cell.angle_beta   90.00
_cell.angle_gamma   90.00
#
_symmetry.space_group_name_H-M   'P 1'
#
loop_
_entity.id
_entity.type
_entity.pdbx_description
1 polymer ?
#
loop_
_entity_poly.entity_id
_entity_poly.type
_entity_poly.pdbx_seq_one_letter_code
_entity_poly.pdbx_strand_id
1 'polypeptide(L)'
;MHFSTSGVGIFCAVWAQGQLASAVATQSYIPFKLINSSTIAEITSQPGNLDGPKLKPGVNETSFDWWYFDVVSTTSKNESLTIVFYNSGPSSLGNPGGPLSIQVTGVFANGTAFGTIADATCGATMKNDEDGISSVWNGAGASFTGTSLDQRGVEYTVAIDNPTIGINGTLTLKSVSLPHYPCDLNKPGVSQQIIPDVFWSNAVPDAVATADFAIAGSPLRFTGNGYHDKNWAATIFSDTFNTWYWGHARLGPYSLVWFDVVTKDGREHFSSWITKDGELFTQSCQPNSVVVRPWGQNSEFPPTPKMPAPSGYMIQYDLGGGKAFVANFTSENIQLSTNTYKRMTGPIVGGVEGHEQYSGRSLCEQFQYQ
;
A
#
# COMPACT_ATOMS: atom_id res chain seq x y z
N MET A 1 17.30 -81.61 7.54
CA MET A 1 17.67 -80.88 6.29
C MET A 1 16.38 -80.73 5.50
N HIS A 2 15.88 -79.58 5.07
CA HIS A 2 16.31 -78.19 5.10
C HIS A 2 15.02 -77.35 5.17
N PHE A 3 15.03 -76.28 5.97
CA PHE A 3 14.06 -75.20 5.84
C PHE A 3 14.32 -74.44 4.53
N SER A 4 13.26 -74.02 3.84
CA SER A 4 13.32 -72.92 2.87
C SER A 4 12.08 -72.06 3.02
N THR A 5 12.34 -70.79 3.25
CA THR A 5 11.44 -69.70 3.62
C THR A 5 10.83 -69.05 2.39
N SER A 6 9.50 -68.99 2.32
CA SER A 6 8.74 -68.15 1.39
C SER A 6 8.66 -66.73 1.94
N GLY A 7 9.35 -65.79 1.30
CA GLY A 7 9.31 -64.37 1.62
C GLY A 7 7.98 -63.73 1.17
N VAL A 8 7.31 -63.07 2.11
CA VAL A 8 6.16 -62.19 1.85
C VAL A 8 6.71 -60.79 1.58
N GLY A 9 6.58 -60.33 0.33
CA GLY A 9 6.89 -58.95 -0.06
C GLY A 9 5.77 -58.01 0.38
N ILE A 10 6.05 -57.17 1.37
CA ILE A 10 5.19 -56.05 1.79
C ILE A 10 5.42 -54.90 0.80
N PHE A 11 4.40 -54.58 0.00
CA PHE A 11 4.38 -53.34 -0.80
C PHE A 11 4.18 -52.15 0.14
N CYS A 12 5.25 -51.40 0.39
CA CYS A 12 5.20 -50.12 1.09
C CYS A 12 4.78 -49.04 0.08
N ALA A 13 3.55 -48.55 0.20
CA ALA A 13 3.07 -47.40 -0.56
C ALA A 13 3.86 -46.15 -0.12
N VAL A 14 4.72 -45.66 -1.00
CA VAL A 14 5.41 -44.37 -0.81
C VAL A 14 4.38 -43.26 -1.04
N TRP A 15 3.89 -42.68 0.05
CA TRP A 15 3.25 -41.38 0.01
C TRP A 15 4.32 -40.35 -0.36
N ALA A 16 4.25 -39.81 -1.58
CA ALA A 16 5.01 -38.63 -1.95
C ALA A 16 4.45 -37.45 -1.13
N GLN A 17 5.04 -37.21 0.04
CA GLN A 17 4.93 -35.92 0.69
C GLN A 17 5.63 -34.92 -0.21
N GLY A 18 4.84 -34.08 -0.89
CA GLY A 18 5.38 -32.88 -1.52
C GLY A 18 6.07 -32.06 -0.43
N GLN A 19 7.40 -31.95 -0.51
CA GLN A 19 8.12 -30.97 0.27
C GLN A 19 7.62 -29.60 -0.18
N LEU A 20 6.79 -28.96 0.65
CA LEU A 20 6.67 -27.51 0.62
C LEU A 20 8.08 -26.97 0.80
N ALA A 21 8.60 -26.31 -0.23
CA ALA A 21 9.85 -25.59 -0.12
C ALA A 21 9.66 -24.54 0.97
N SER A 22 10.30 -24.76 2.13
CA SER A 22 10.40 -23.75 3.18
C SER A 22 11.03 -22.50 2.55
N ALA A 23 10.28 -21.39 2.55
CA ALA A 23 10.82 -20.11 2.11
C ALA A 23 11.99 -19.77 3.04
N VAL A 24 13.21 -19.73 2.49
CA VAL A 24 14.41 -19.36 3.24
C VAL A 24 14.16 -17.99 3.85
N ALA A 25 14.19 -17.89 5.18
CA ALA A 25 13.99 -16.62 5.87
C ALA A 25 14.96 -15.56 5.31
N THR A 26 14.41 -14.52 4.69
CA THR A 26 15.21 -13.44 4.11
C THR A 26 15.39 -12.35 5.14
N GLN A 27 16.52 -12.38 5.83
CA GLN A 27 16.96 -11.24 6.63
C GLN A 27 17.77 -10.29 5.75
N SER A 28 17.31 -9.05 5.66
CA SER A 28 17.94 -7.96 4.92
C SER A 28 18.35 -6.85 5.87
N TYR A 29 19.55 -6.31 5.68
CA TYR A 29 19.98 -5.07 6.32
C TYR A 29 20.08 -3.97 5.27
N ILE A 30 19.33 -2.89 5.47
CA ILE A 30 19.30 -1.71 4.61
C ILE A 30 20.09 -0.60 5.32
N PRO A 31 21.30 -0.24 4.85
CA PRO A 31 22.11 0.78 5.51
C PRO A 31 21.58 2.19 5.22
N PHE A 32 21.85 3.15 6.10
CA PHE A 32 21.63 4.59 5.85
C PHE A 32 22.65 5.14 4.86
N LYS A 33 22.65 4.65 3.62
CA LYS A 33 23.52 5.11 2.53
C LYS A 33 22.96 4.71 1.18
N LEU A 34 23.30 5.50 0.17
CA LEU A 34 23.07 5.14 -1.22
C LEU A 34 24.15 4.18 -1.71
N ILE A 35 23.80 3.36 -2.70
CA ILE A 35 24.78 2.62 -3.51
C ILE A 35 25.21 3.48 -4.69
N ASN A 36 26.46 3.32 -5.12
CA ASN A 36 27.01 4.02 -6.30
C ASN A 36 26.88 3.18 -7.59
N SER A 37 26.19 2.05 -7.54
CA SER A 37 26.00 1.12 -8.65
C SER A 37 24.56 1.16 -9.18
N SER A 38 24.31 0.45 -10.28
CA SER A 38 22.96 0.16 -10.73
C SER A 38 22.17 -0.58 -9.65
N THR A 39 20.88 -0.31 -9.59
CA THR A 39 19.89 -1.04 -8.79
C THR A 39 18.95 -1.81 -9.70
N ILE A 40 18.46 -2.95 -9.23
CA ILE A 40 17.53 -3.81 -9.94
C ILE A 40 16.25 -3.89 -9.11
N ALA A 41 15.13 -3.54 -9.74
CA ALA A 41 13.80 -3.73 -9.18
C ALA A 41 13.28 -5.15 -9.42
N GLU A 42 12.67 -5.75 -8.41
CA GLU A 42 11.92 -6.99 -8.58
C GLU A 42 10.65 -6.73 -9.40
N ILE A 43 10.54 -7.38 -10.55
CA ILE A 43 9.43 -7.18 -11.51
C ILE A 43 8.35 -8.24 -11.32
N THR A 44 8.77 -9.49 -11.10
CA THR A 44 7.90 -10.65 -10.97
C THR A 44 7.84 -11.11 -9.53
N SER A 45 6.63 -11.35 -9.02
CA SER A 45 6.41 -11.76 -7.64
C SER A 45 7.15 -13.05 -7.28
N GLN A 46 7.78 -13.05 -6.11
CA GLN A 46 8.46 -14.22 -5.54
C GLN A 46 7.61 -14.85 -4.42
N PRO A 47 7.73 -16.17 -4.18
CA PRO A 47 7.05 -16.83 -3.07
C PRO A 47 7.34 -16.14 -1.74
N GLY A 48 6.30 -15.83 -0.97
CA GLY A 48 6.41 -15.23 0.38
C GLY A 48 6.95 -13.79 0.43
N ASN A 49 7.25 -13.15 -0.71
CA ASN A 49 7.89 -11.83 -0.71
C ASN A 49 6.97 -10.70 -1.17
N LEU A 50 5.69 -10.67 -0.80
CA LEU A 50 4.83 -9.55 -1.22
C LEU A 50 5.34 -8.22 -0.64
N ASP A 51 5.67 -8.17 0.65
CA ASP A 51 5.97 -6.93 1.37
C ASP A 51 7.47 -6.73 1.71
N GLY A 52 8.34 -7.70 1.39
CA GLY A 52 9.78 -7.54 1.67
C GLY A 52 10.50 -6.58 0.70
N PRO A 53 11.78 -6.24 0.94
CA PRO A 53 12.57 -5.35 0.08
C PRO A 53 12.61 -5.79 -1.38
N LYS A 54 12.48 -4.85 -2.32
CA LYS A 54 12.36 -5.13 -3.76
C LYS A 54 13.51 -4.63 -4.60
N LEU A 55 14.42 -3.85 -4.03
CA LEU A 55 15.59 -3.32 -4.71
C LEU A 55 16.87 -4.03 -4.29
N LYS A 56 17.67 -4.45 -5.27
CA LYS A 56 18.98 -5.09 -5.05
C LYS A 56 20.08 -4.39 -5.84
N PRO A 57 21.27 -4.17 -5.27
CA PRO A 57 21.66 -4.45 -3.88
C PRO A 57 21.17 -3.40 -2.86
N GLY A 58 20.48 -2.35 -3.32
CA GLY A 58 19.96 -1.27 -2.49
C GLY A 58 19.49 -0.10 -3.36
N VAL A 59 19.28 1.06 -2.76
CA VAL A 59 18.84 2.26 -3.48
C VAL A 59 20.02 3.10 -3.94
N ASN A 60 19.95 3.60 -5.17
CA ASN A 60 20.81 4.65 -5.69
C ASN A 60 20.04 5.99 -5.75
N GLU A 61 20.64 7.02 -6.33
CA GLU A 61 20.08 8.39 -6.40
C GLU A 61 18.67 8.49 -6.99
N THR A 62 18.32 7.59 -7.92
CA THR A 62 17.09 7.66 -8.73
C THR A 62 16.18 6.47 -8.50
N SER A 63 16.32 5.74 -7.39
CA SER A 63 15.47 4.59 -7.09
C SER A 63 14.80 4.71 -5.74
N PHE A 64 13.65 4.06 -5.59
CA PHE A 64 12.88 4.09 -4.37
C PHE A 64 12.21 2.75 -4.06
N ASP A 65 11.98 2.54 -2.79
CA ASP A 65 11.20 1.46 -2.21
C ASP A 65 10.55 2.04 -0.93
N TRP A 66 9.21 2.06 -0.85
CA TRP A 66 8.52 2.57 0.33
C TRP A 66 7.40 1.66 0.81
N TRP A 67 7.17 1.67 2.12
CA TRP A 67 6.04 1.04 2.78
C TRP A 67 5.12 2.12 3.33
N TYR A 68 3.87 2.10 2.92
CA TYR A 68 2.88 3.11 3.24
C TYR A 68 1.81 2.50 4.13
N PHE A 69 1.42 3.19 5.20
CA PHE A 69 0.35 2.81 6.12
C PHE A 69 -0.56 4.00 6.34
N ASP A 70 -1.87 3.79 6.37
CA ASP A 70 -2.79 4.84 6.80
C ASP A 70 -3.99 4.35 7.63
N VAL A 71 -4.68 5.32 8.21
CA VAL A 71 -6.02 5.15 8.75
C VAL A 71 -6.83 6.44 8.60
N VAL A 72 -8.10 6.28 8.20
CA VAL A 72 -9.11 7.35 8.14
C VAL A 72 -10.20 7.06 9.16
N SER A 73 -10.49 8.03 10.02
CA SER A 73 -11.53 7.90 11.03
C SER A 73 -12.90 7.67 10.40
N THR A 74 -13.67 6.76 11.01
CA THR A 74 -15.07 6.49 10.69
C THR A 74 -16.04 7.24 11.60
N THR A 75 -15.54 7.84 12.68
CA THR A 75 -16.35 8.56 13.69
C THR A 75 -16.08 10.07 13.71
N SER A 76 -14.97 10.50 13.12
CA SER A 76 -14.54 11.89 13.02
C SER A 76 -14.34 12.27 11.55
N LYS A 77 -14.76 13.48 11.21
CA LYS A 77 -14.59 14.02 9.85
C LYS A 77 -13.13 14.28 9.51
N ASN A 78 -12.34 14.66 10.52
CA ASN A 78 -11.00 15.20 10.30
C ASN A 78 -9.91 14.17 10.53
N GLU A 79 -10.06 13.28 11.51
CA GLU A 79 -8.95 12.44 11.97
C GLU A 79 -8.45 11.47 10.91
N SER A 80 -7.17 11.58 10.61
CA SER A 80 -6.44 10.67 9.74
C SER A 80 -4.97 10.64 10.13
N LEU A 81 -4.31 9.54 9.78
CA LEU A 81 -2.89 9.33 10.01
C LEU A 81 -2.32 8.57 8.81
N THR A 82 -1.16 8.97 8.35
CA THR A 82 -0.36 8.26 7.35
C THR A 82 1.07 8.17 7.84
N ILE A 83 1.65 6.97 7.75
CA ILE A 83 3.04 6.68 8.08
C ILE A 83 3.69 6.06 6.85
N VAL A 84 4.80 6.62 6.39
CA VAL A 84 5.55 6.09 5.26
C VAL A 84 6.99 5.82 5.67
N PHE A 85 7.47 4.62 5.39
CA PHE A 85 8.87 4.23 5.55
C PHE A 85 9.54 4.26 4.18
N TYR A 86 10.51 5.15 4.00
CA TYR A 86 11.21 5.36 2.73
C TYR A 86 12.60 4.77 2.74
N ASN A 87 12.90 3.92 1.77
CA ASN A 87 14.24 3.61 1.31
C ASN A 87 14.37 4.23 -0.09
N SER A 88 14.96 5.42 -0.22
CA SER A 88 14.86 6.20 -1.46
C SER A 88 16.05 7.09 -1.73
N GLY A 89 16.44 7.20 -3.00
CA GLY A 89 17.36 8.23 -3.46
C GLY A 89 16.75 9.63 -3.42
N PRO A 90 17.54 10.69 -3.20
CA PRO A 90 17.03 12.07 -3.12
C PRO A 90 16.35 12.54 -4.40
N SER A 91 16.81 12.09 -5.57
CA SER A 91 16.23 12.45 -6.87
C SER A 91 15.01 11.60 -7.26
N SER A 92 14.70 10.54 -6.50
CA SER A 92 13.69 9.55 -6.90
C SER A 92 12.26 10.02 -6.66
N LEU A 93 11.98 10.59 -5.49
CA LEU A 93 10.64 11.03 -5.04
C LEU A 93 10.58 12.52 -4.70
N GLY A 94 11.73 13.21 -4.72
CA GLY A 94 11.87 14.50 -4.05
C GLY A 94 11.71 14.38 -2.53
N ASN A 95 12.13 13.25 -1.94
CA ASN A 95 11.96 12.95 -0.53
C ASN A 95 12.67 14.01 0.35
N PRO A 96 11.99 14.61 1.34
CA PRO A 96 12.59 15.56 2.28
C PRO A 96 13.57 14.94 3.30
N GLY A 97 13.57 13.61 3.49
CA GLY A 97 14.46 12.91 4.42
C GLY A 97 15.77 12.39 3.82
N GLY A 98 16.59 11.75 4.66
CA GLY A 98 17.74 10.97 4.21
C GLY A 98 17.34 9.71 3.42
N PRO A 99 18.32 8.93 2.95
CA PRO A 99 18.09 7.75 2.10
C PRO A 99 17.24 6.66 2.77
N LEU A 100 17.15 6.71 4.10
CA LEU A 100 16.33 5.83 4.91
C LEU A 100 15.63 6.65 5.99
N SER A 101 14.32 6.88 5.84
CA SER A 101 13.55 7.80 6.68
C SER A 101 12.13 7.31 6.91
N ILE A 102 11.49 7.84 7.96
CA ILE A 102 10.04 7.74 8.13
C ILE A 102 9.41 9.12 8.00
N GLN A 103 8.21 9.18 7.46
CA GLN A 103 7.35 10.36 7.46
C GLN A 103 6.04 10.03 8.15
N VAL A 104 5.64 10.87 9.09
CA VAL A 104 4.34 10.76 9.77
C VAL A 104 3.56 12.04 9.53
N THR A 105 2.41 11.93 8.88
CA THR A 105 1.50 13.04 8.60
C THR A 105 0.09 12.69 9.04
N GLY A 106 -0.71 13.69 9.38
CA GLY A 106 -2.08 13.45 9.79
C GLY A 106 -2.84 14.73 10.06
N VAL A 107 -4.09 14.56 10.50
CA VAL A 107 -4.97 15.65 10.91
C VAL A 107 -5.61 15.28 12.23
N PHE A 108 -5.59 16.18 13.21
CA PHE A 108 -6.27 16.00 14.50
C PHE A 108 -7.79 16.23 14.38
N ALA A 109 -8.56 15.82 15.40
CA ALA A 109 -10.01 16.05 15.45
C ALA A 109 -10.41 17.53 15.25
N ASN A 110 -9.59 18.47 15.73
CA ASN A 110 -9.83 19.90 15.56
C ASN A 110 -9.52 20.44 14.15
N GLY A 111 -9.10 19.59 13.21
CA GLY A 111 -8.75 19.97 11.84
C GLY A 111 -7.30 20.44 11.64
N THR A 112 -6.49 20.48 12.70
CA THR A 112 -5.07 20.87 12.59
C THR A 112 -4.28 19.75 11.93
N ALA A 113 -3.63 20.04 10.80
CA ALA A 113 -2.71 19.11 10.15
C ALA A 113 -1.34 19.12 10.83
N PHE A 114 -0.64 17.98 10.79
CA PHE A 114 0.74 17.85 11.27
C PHE A 114 1.57 17.00 10.30
N GLY A 115 2.89 17.18 10.36
CA GLY A 115 3.83 16.41 9.56
C GLY A 115 5.22 16.45 10.18
N THR A 116 5.88 15.30 10.26
CA THR A 116 7.26 15.18 10.74
C THR A 116 8.00 14.06 10.02
N ILE A 117 9.32 14.13 10.04
CA ILE A 117 10.23 13.17 9.42
C ILE A 117 11.33 12.81 10.43
N ALA A 118 11.74 11.55 10.42
CA ALA A 118 12.92 11.11 11.15
C ALA A 118 13.76 10.14 10.30
N ASP A 119 15.08 10.34 10.34
CA ASP A 119 16.03 9.50 9.63
C ASP A 119 16.40 8.26 10.44
N ALA A 120 16.41 7.11 9.78
CA ALA A 120 16.90 5.86 10.34
C ALA A 120 18.42 5.77 10.16
N THR A 121 19.15 6.66 10.83
CA THR A 121 20.61 6.86 10.66
C THR A 121 21.47 5.63 10.96
N CYS A 122 20.93 4.64 11.67
CA CYS A 122 21.60 3.39 12.00
C CYS A 122 21.19 2.21 11.08
N GLY A 123 20.42 2.49 10.02
CA GLY A 123 19.91 1.49 9.08
C GLY A 123 18.65 0.77 9.56
N ALA A 124 18.05 0.00 8.66
CA ALA A 124 16.88 -0.83 8.93
C ALA A 124 17.21 -2.32 8.78
N THR A 125 16.71 -3.12 9.71
CA THR A 125 16.74 -4.59 9.60
C THR A 125 15.34 -5.05 9.25
N MET A 126 15.21 -5.87 8.22
CA MET A 126 13.95 -6.48 7.82
C MET A 126 14.07 -7.99 7.76
N LYS A 127 13.08 -8.70 8.28
CA LYS A 127 12.93 -10.16 8.17
C LYS A 127 11.60 -10.42 7.50
N ASN A 128 11.60 -11.21 6.44
CA ASN A 128 10.39 -11.68 5.78
C ASN A 128 10.48 -13.20 5.57
N ASP A 129 9.55 -13.93 6.18
CA ASP A 129 9.48 -15.38 6.20
C ASP A 129 8.05 -15.90 6.42
N GLU A 130 7.93 -17.19 6.74
CA GLU A 130 6.64 -17.87 6.92
C GLU A 130 5.77 -17.30 8.05
N ASP A 131 6.38 -16.66 9.06
CA ASP A 131 5.65 -16.02 10.16
C ASP A 131 5.13 -14.62 9.79
N GLY A 132 5.63 -14.06 8.68
CA GLY A 132 5.32 -12.74 8.17
C GLY A 132 6.54 -11.83 8.09
N ILE A 133 6.30 -10.52 8.21
CA ILE A 133 7.31 -9.48 8.07
C ILE A 133 7.58 -8.77 9.39
N SER A 134 8.83 -8.41 9.63
CA SER A 134 9.20 -7.46 10.68
C SER A 134 10.27 -6.51 10.19
N SER A 135 10.21 -5.25 10.62
CA SER A 135 11.21 -4.24 10.33
C SER A 135 11.54 -3.41 11.57
N VAL A 136 12.80 -3.00 11.70
CA VAL A 136 13.26 -2.07 12.75
C VAL A 136 14.13 -1.01 12.09
N TRP A 137 13.71 0.25 12.18
CA TRP A 137 14.34 1.42 11.57
C TRP A 137 15.12 2.19 12.63
N ASN A 138 16.36 1.79 12.84
CA ASN A 138 17.20 2.28 13.94
C ASN A 138 17.61 3.74 13.70
N GLY A 139 17.54 4.56 14.75
CA GLY A 139 17.74 6.01 14.67
C GLY A 139 16.43 6.79 14.49
N ALA A 140 15.45 6.20 13.79
CA ALA A 140 14.11 6.77 13.66
C ALA A 140 13.16 6.36 14.81
N GLY A 141 13.53 5.36 15.61
CA GLY A 141 12.68 4.86 16.70
C GLY A 141 11.38 4.26 16.21
N ALA A 142 11.40 3.60 15.04
CA ALA A 142 10.20 3.09 14.39
C ALA A 142 10.37 1.66 13.91
N SER A 143 9.26 0.94 13.83
CA SER A 143 9.20 -0.45 13.40
C SER A 143 7.82 -0.76 12.85
N PHE A 144 7.74 -1.81 12.05
CA PHE A 144 6.45 -2.45 11.79
C PHE A 144 6.60 -3.97 11.78
N THR A 145 5.52 -4.66 12.13
CA THR A 145 5.39 -6.10 11.98
C THR A 145 4.10 -6.42 11.24
N GLY A 146 4.10 -7.52 10.49
CA GLY A 146 2.93 -8.07 9.81
C GLY A 146 2.93 -9.58 9.99
N THR A 147 1.78 -10.17 10.24
CA THR A 147 1.66 -11.63 10.25
C THR A 147 1.80 -12.20 8.84
N SER A 148 1.98 -13.52 8.73
CA SER A 148 1.89 -14.24 7.46
C SER A 148 0.69 -13.78 6.62
N LEU A 149 0.92 -13.61 5.32
CA LEU A 149 -0.13 -13.24 4.36
C LEU A 149 -0.91 -14.45 3.84
N ASP A 150 -0.50 -15.66 4.19
CA ASP A 150 -1.12 -16.92 3.76
C ASP A 150 -2.25 -17.39 4.70
N GLN A 151 -2.72 -16.51 5.57
CA GLN A 151 -3.80 -16.77 6.52
C GLN A 151 -4.91 -15.72 6.48
N ARG A 152 -6.07 -16.07 7.06
CA ARG A 152 -7.11 -15.09 7.37
C ARG A 152 -6.73 -14.27 8.60
N GLY A 153 -7.26 -13.06 8.69
CA GLY A 153 -7.00 -12.19 9.84
C GLY A 153 -5.56 -11.67 9.88
N VAL A 154 -5.01 -11.31 8.71
CA VAL A 154 -3.72 -10.64 8.61
C VAL A 154 -3.72 -9.41 9.51
N GLU A 155 -2.71 -9.31 10.38
CA GLU A 155 -2.54 -8.15 11.26
C GLU A 155 -1.20 -7.46 10.99
N TYR A 156 -1.21 -6.13 10.94
CA TYR A 156 -0.01 -5.30 10.93
C TYR A 156 0.00 -4.38 12.15
N THR A 157 1.18 -4.13 12.70
CA THR A 157 1.38 -3.13 13.74
C THR A 157 2.58 -2.26 13.40
N VAL A 158 2.38 -0.96 13.33
CA VAL A 158 3.44 0.05 13.31
C VAL A 158 3.62 0.57 14.73
N ALA A 159 4.85 0.63 15.20
CA ALA A 159 5.20 1.21 16.50
C ALA A 159 6.27 2.29 16.32
N ILE A 160 6.05 3.45 16.95
CA ILE A 160 7.00 4.56 16.96
C ILE A 160 7.21 4.98 18.41
N ASP A 161 8.47 5.09 18.83
CA ASP A 161 8.90 5.72 20.08
C ASP A 161 10.13 6.58 19.76
N ASN A 162 9.86 7.85 19.45
CA ASN A 162 10.87 8.82 19.07
C ASN A 162 10.63 10.16 19.80
N PRO A 163 11.33 10.40 20.92
CA PRO A 163 11.18 11.64 21.67
C PRO A 163 11.69 12.87 20.94
N THR A 164 12.61 12.73 19.96
CA THR A 164 13.15 13.85 19.19
C THR A 164 12.11 14.49 18.29
N ILE A 165 11.22 13.69 17.70
CA ILE A 165 10.06 14.18 16.93
C ILE A 165 8.77 14.24 17.76
N GLY A 166 8.84 13.90 19.04
CA GLY A 166 7.72 13.93 19.97
C GLY A 166 6.62 12.92 19.66
N ILE A 167 6.92 11.77 19.06
CA ILE A 167 5.93 10.74 18.71
C ILE A 167 6.16 9.49 19.55
N ASN A 168 5.09 9.00 20.18
CA ASN A 168 5.05 7.69 20.81
C ASN A 168 3.68 7.06 20.60
N GLY A 169 3.62 5.82 20.10
CA GLY A 169 2.38 5.07 20.00
C GLY A 169 2.40 3.97 18.94
N THR A 170 1.21 3.46 18.64
CA THR A 170 1.01 2.36 17.70
C THR A 170 -0.16 2.58 16.75
N LEU A 171 -0.02 2.05 15.54
CA LEU A 171 -1.09 1.83 14.58
C LEU A 171 -1.24 0.32 14.40
N THR A 172 -2.42 -0.23 14.67
CA THR A 172 -2.73 -1.64 14.40
C THR A 172 -3.76 -1.73 13.27
N LEU A 173 -3.52 -2.60 12.30
CA LEU A 173 -4.40 -2.90 11.19
C LEU A 173 -4.83 -4.37 11.28
N LYS A 174 -6.13 -4.66 11.31
CA LYS A 174 -6.67 -6.02 11.15
C LYS A 174 -7.37 -6.11 9.80
N SER A 175 -6.75 -6.83 8.86
CA SER A 175 -7.23 -6.88 7.48
C SER A 175 -8.62 -7.49 7.37
N VAL A 176 -9.44 -6.88 6.53
CA VAL A 176 -10.74 -7.41 6.10
C VAL A 176 -10.80 -7.63 4.59
N SER A 177 -9.68 -7.47 3.89
CA SER A 177 -9.55 -7.68 2.44
C SER A 177 -8.32 -8.52 2.12
N LEU A 178 -8.28 -9.11 0.92
CA LEU A 178 -7.26 -10.07 0.52
C LEU A 178 -6.01 -9.37 -0.04
N PRO A 179 -4.78 -9.76 0.36
CA PRO A 179 -3.57 -9.19 -0.20
C PRO A 179 -3.45 -9.47 -1.70
N HIS A 180 -2.91 -8.52 -2.45
CA HIS A 180 -2.84 -8.63 -3.90
C HIS A 180 -1.71 -7.81 -4.56
N TYR A 181 -1.43 -8.17 -5.81
CA TYR A 181 -0.66 -7.40 -6.78
C TYR A 181 -1.64 -6.60 -7.66
N PRO A 182 -1.17 -5.72 -8.58
CA PRO A 182 -2.07 -4.86 -9.35
C PRO A 182 -3.24 -5.61 -10.01
N CYS A 183 -2.96 -6.75 -10.64
CA CYS A 183 -3.94 -7.45 -11.48
C CYS A 183 -4.26 -8.87 -11.00
N ASP A 184 -3.64 -9.31 -9.91
CA ASP A 184 -3.58 -10.69 -9.47
C ASP A 184 -3.62 -10.79 -7.95
N LEU A 185 -4.21 -11.87 -7.43
CA LEU A 185 -4.07 -12.26 -6.03
C LEU A 185 -2.58 -12.45 -5.65
N ASN A 186 -2.28 -12.41 -4.35
CA ASN A 186 -0.95 -12.72 -3.84
C ASN A 186 -0.50 -14.15 -4.19
N LYS A 187 0.17 -14.30 -5.34
CA LYS A 187 0.76 -15.56 -5.81
C LYS A 187 2.09 -15.28 -6.51
N PRO A 188 3.03 -16.23 -6.55
CA PRO A 188 4.30 -16.06 -7.26
C PRO A 188 4.10 -16.08 -8.78
N GLY A 189 5.06 -15.49 -9.51
CA GLY A 189 5.11 -15.56 -10.96
C GLY A 189 4.24 -14.55 -11.71
N VAL A 190 3.63 -13.58 -11.02
CA VAL A 190 2.83 -12.50 -11.65
C VAL A 190 3.60 -11.20 -11.73
N SER A 191 3.16 -10.35 -12.65
CA SER A 191 3.68 -8.99 -12.76
C SER A 191 3.29 -8.17 -11.53
N GLN A 192 4.25 -7.42 -11.01
CA GLN A 192 4.03 -6.43 -9.95
C GLN A 192 3.91 -5.01 -10.51
N GLN A 193 3.95 -4.87 -11.84
CA GLN A 193 3.99 -3.59 -12.52
C GLN A 193 2.61 -2.93 -12.51
N ILE A 194 2.52 -1.71 -11.96
CA ILE A 194 1.29 -0.91 -11.98
C ILE A 194 1.24 -0.01 -13.23
N ILE A 195 2.37 0.62 -13.56
CA ILE A 195 2.64 1.35 -14.80
C ILE A 195 4.07 1.00 -15.26
N PRO A 196 4.48 1.28 -16.51
CA PRO A 196 5.84 1.00 -16.96
C PRO A 196 6.90 1.48 -15.96
N ASP A 197 7.80 0.56 -15.58
CA ASP A 197 8.92 0.77 -14.65
C ASP A 197 8.57 1.10 -13.18
N VAL A 198 7.29 1.15 -12.82
CA VAL A 198 6.83 1.32 -11.43
C VAL A 198 6.04 0.11 -10.98
N PHE A 199 6.34 -0.35 -9.78
CA PHE A 199 5.80 -1.59 -9.24
C PHE A 199 5.09 -1.34 -7.90
N TRP A 200 4.14 -2.21 -7.60
CA TRP A 200 3.23 -2.05 -6.48
C TRP A 200 2.76 -3.39 -5.93
N SER A 201 2.47 -3.42 -4.63
CA SER A 201 1.84 -4.55 -3.95
C SER A 201 1.07 -4.07 -2.73
N ASN A 202 -0.03 -4.73 -2.38
CA ASN A 202 -0.89 -4.31 -1.28
C ASN A 202 -1.17 -5.48 -0.34
N ALA A 203 -0.50 -5.43 0.82
CA ALA A 203 -0.60 -6.44 1.86
C ALA A 203 -1.92 -6.30 2.64
N VAL A 204 -2.42 -5.08 2.82
CA VAL A 204 -3.66 -4.79 3.54
C VAL A 204 -4.48 -3.78 2.73
N PRO A 205 -5.35 -4.22 1.81
CA PRO A 205 -6.17 -3.32 1.01
C PRO A 205 -7.27 -2.63 1.80
N ASP A 206 -7.66 -3.20 2.94
CA ASP A 206 -8.62 -2.63 3.85
C ASP A 206 -8.54 -3.33 5.22
N ALA A 207 -8.63 -2.56 6.30
CA ALA A 207 -8.51 -3.05 7.67
C ALA A 207 -9.40 -2.31 8.66
N VAL A 208 -9.79 -2.99 9.74
CA VAL A 208 -10.21 -2.30 10.96
C VAL A 208 -8.94 -1.83 11.65
N ALA A 209 -8.77 -0.52 11.73
CA ALA A 209 -7.55 0.10 12.21
C ALA A 209 -7.76 0.84 13.53
N THR A 210 -6.74 0.82 14.37
CA THR A 210 -6.69 1.58 15.63
C THR A 210 -5.39 2.36 15.67
N ALA A 211 -5.49 3.69 15.70
CA ALA A 211 -4.37 4.58 15.99
C ALA A 211 -4.43 4.98 17.47
N ASP A 212 -3.33 4.79 18.19
CA ASP A 212 -3.12 5.30 19.55
C ASP A 212 -1.73 5.93 19.63
N PHE A 213 -1.66 7.23 19.39
CA PHE A 213 -0.43 8.01 19.46
C PHE A 213 -0.55 9.21 20.38
N ALA A 214 0.59 9.61 20.94
CA ALA A 214 0.85 10.97 21.40
C ALA A 214 1.76 11.64 20.37
N ILE A 215 1.31 12.77 19.82
CA ILE A 215 2.03 13.58 18.83
C ILE A 215 2.31 14.95 19.46
N ALA A 216 3.58 15.23 19.76
CA ALA A 216 4.02 16.41 20.50
C ALA A 216 3.21 16.64 21.81
N GLY A 217 2.88 15.55 22.50
CA GLY A 217 2.06 15.56 23.72
C GLY A 217 0.54 15.63 23.50
N SER A 218 0.07 15.84 22.26
CA SER A 218 -1.36 15.82 21.94
C SER A 218 -1.82 14.41 21.58
N PRO A 219 -2.93 13.90 22.14
CA PRO A 219 -3.43 12.56 21.80
C PRO A 219 -4.04 12.54 20.40
N LEU A 220 -3.71 11.49 19.64
CA LEU A 220 -4.34 11.11 18.39
C LEU A 220 -4.83 9.66 18.56
N ARG A 221 -6.10 9.49 18.91
CA ARG A 221 -6.68 8.20 19.32
C ARG A 221 -8.02 7.96 18.67
N PHE A 222 -8.04 7.08 17.67
CA PHE A 222 -9.27 6.78 16.95
C PHE A 222 -9.21 5.41 16.27
N THR A 223 -10.39 4.89 15.95
CA THR A 223 -10.54 3.74 15.07
C THR A 223 -11.02 4.20 13.69
N GLY A 224 -10.70 3.42 12.68
CA GLY A 224 -10.98 3.78 11.31
C GLY A 224 -10.83 2.65 10.32
N ASN A 225 -10.95 3.01 9.04
CA ASN A 225 -10.56 2.14 7.94
C ASN A 225 -9.07 2.38 7.68
N GLY A 226 -8.26 1.34 7.69
CA GLY A 226 -6.82 1.45 7.43
C GLY A 226 -6.37 0.64 6.25
N TYR A 227 -5.15 0.94 5.79
CA TYR A 227 -4.60 0.44 4.55
C TYR A 227 -3.07 0.32 4.66
N HIS A 228 -2.49 -0.64 3.95
CA HIS A 228 -1.03 -0.78 3.81
C HIS A 228 -0.61 -1.34 2.46
N ASP A 229 0.22 -0.58 1.74
CA ASP A 229 0.86 -1.01 0.50
C ASP A 229 2.35 -0.68 0.45
N LYS A 230 2.93 -1.06 -0.68
CA LYS A 230 4.32 -0.82 -1.00
C LYS A 230 4.46 -0.46 -2.47
N ASN A 231 5.34 0.50 -2.78
CA ASN A 231 5.70 0.85 -4.15
C ASN A 231 7.23 0.87 -4.29
N TRP A 232 7.73 0.53 -5.47
CA TRP A 232 9.16 0.59 -5.76
C TRP A 232 9.44 0.84 -7.23
N ALA A 233 10.59 1.42 -7.52
CA ALA A 233 11.12 1.55 -8.87
C ALA A 233 12.63 1.81 -8.87
N ALA A 234 13.26 1.52 -10.01
CA ALA A 234 14.64 1.90 -10.30
C ALA A 234 14.71 3.16 -11.20
N THR A 235 13.75 4.06 -11.06
CA THR A 235 13.64 5.30 -11.86
C THR A 235 13.08 6.46 -11.04
N ILE A 236 13.20 7.68 -11.58
CA ILE A 236 12.64 8.90 -11.01
C ILE A 236 11.11 8.86 -11.18
N PHE A 237 10.37 8.94 -10.07
CA PHE A 237 8.93 8.73 -10.07
C PHE A 237 8.18 9.74 -10.96
N SER A 238 8.56 11.01 -10.90
CA SER A 238 7.95 12.08 -11.71
C SER A 238 8.20 11.96 -13.22
N ASP A 239 9.18 11.16 -13.63
CA ASP A 239 9.51 10.95 -15.04
C ASP A 239 8.64 9.87 -15.69
N THR A 240 7.83 9.14 -14.91
CA THR A 240 7.06 7.99 -15.38
C THR A 240 5.62 8.34 -15.77
N PHE A 241 5.01 9.36 -15.16
CA PHE A 241 3.63 9.74 -15.43
C PHE A 241 3.35 11.24 -15.31
N ASN A 242 2.23 11.67 -15.90
CA ASN A 242 1.69 13.03 -15.80
C ASN A 242 0.72 13.15 -14.64
N THR A 243 -0.21 12.22 -14.49
CA THR A 243 -1.12 12.21 -13.34
C THR A 243 -1.42 10.81 -12.88
N TRP A 244 -1.71 10.68 -11.59
CA TRP A 244 -1.96 9.43 -10.91
C TRP A 244 -3.08 9.69 -9.91
N TYR A 245 -4.19 8.98 -10.07
CA TYR A 245 -5.31 8.94 -9.15
C TYR A 245 -5.29 7.60 -8.45
N TRP A 246 -5.03 7.62 -7.15
CA TRP A 246 -5.08 6.43 -6.30
C TRP A 246 -6.01 6.67 -5.13
N GLY A 247 -6.58 5.60 -4.62
CA GLY A 247 -7.27 5.66 -3.34
C GLY A 247 -7.78 4.31 -2.91
N HIS A 248 -8.32 4.32 -1.70
CA HIS A 248 -9.03 3.20 -1.12
C HIS A 248 -10.26 3.69 -0.36
N ALA A 249 -11.21 2.79 -0.16
CA ALA A 249 -12.42 3.08 0.58
C ALA A 249 -13.06 1.83 1.17
N ARG A 250 -13.84 2.03 2.25
CA ARG A 250 -14.83 1.06 2.72
C ARG A 250 -16.21 1.71 2.77
N LEU A 251 -17.19 1.05 2.15
CA LEU A 251 -18.60 1.44 2.11
C LEU A 251 -19.50 0.21 2.11
N GLY A 252 -20.35 0.09 3.14
CA GLY A 252 -21.20 -1.09 3.32
C GLY A 252 -20.34 -2.37 3.36
N PRO A 253 -20.69 -3.41 2.56
CA PRO A 253 -19.92 -4.65 2.51
C PRO A 253 -18.68 -4.56 1.60
N TYR A 254 -18.43 -3.44 0.94
CA TYR A 254 -17.39 -3.32 -0.10
C TYR A 254 -16.13 -2.64 0.43
N SER A 255 -14.99 -3.21 0.04
CA SER A 255 -13.67 -2.57 0.11
C SER A 255 -13.20 -2.29 -1.31
N LEU A 256 -12.73 -1.07 -1.56
CA LEU A 256 -12.29 -0.59 -2.86
C LEU A 256 -10.81 -0.20 -2.81
N VAL A 257 -10.07 -0.55 -3.86
CA VAL A 257 -8.77 0.07 -4.19
C VAL A 257 -8.76 0.38 -5.68
N TRP A 258 -8.17 1.50 -6.07
CA TRP A 258 -8.07 1.87 -7.49
C TRP A 258 -6.78 2.60 -7.83
N PHE A 259 -6.38 2.42 -9.09
CA PHE A 259 -5.43 3.27 -9.80
C PHE A 259 -6.01 3.66 -11.15
N ASP A 260 -5.90 4.94 -11.49
CA ASP A 260 -6.08 5.50 -12.83
C ASP A 260 -4.92 6.48 -13.08
N VAL A 261 -4.00 6.11 -13.98
CA VAL A 261 -2.73 6.80 -14.16
C VAL A 261 -2.50 7.13 -15.62
N VAL A 262 -2.26 8.40 -15.93
CA VAL A 262 -1.86 8.87 -17.27
C VAL A 262 -0.34 8.98 -17.32
N THR A 263 0.30 8.09 -18.07
CA THR A 263 1.76 8.06 -18.22
C THR A 263 2.28 9.20 -19.12
N LYS A 264 3.61 9.42 -19.16
CA LYS A 264 4.23 10.52 -19.92
C LYS A 264 3.93 10.48 -21.42
N ASP A 265 3.68 9.31 -21.99
CA ASP A 265 3.32 9.15 -23.40
C ASP A 265 1.82 9.33 -23.68
N GLY A 266 1.03 9.66 -22.65
CA GLY A 266 -0.40 9.92 -22.74
C GLY A 266 -1.29 8.68 -22.61
N ARG A 267 -0.71 7.49 -22.38
CA ARG A 267 -1.53 6.27 -22.15
C ARG A 267 -2.05 6.23 -20.72
N GLU A 268 -3.34 5.89 -20.59
CA GLU A 268 -4.00 5.60 -19.32
C GLU A 268 -3.80 4.13 -18.92
N HIS A 269 -3.49 3.92 -17.64
CA HIS A 269 -3.24 2.64 -17.00
C HIS A 269 -4.16 2.48 -15.79
N PHE A 270 -4.69 1.28 -15.60
CA PHE A 270 -5.74 1.02 -14.63
C PHE A 270 -5.42 -0.18 -13.75
N SER A 271 -5.84 -0.10 -12.49
CA SER A 271 -5.92 -1.26 -11.61
C SER A 271 -7.14 -1.10 -10.73
N SER A 272 -8.06 -2.05 -10.84
CA SER A 272 -9.33 -2.06 -10.13
C SER A 272 -9.36 -3.22 -9.17
N TRP A 273 -9.73 -2.99 -7.91
CA TRP A 273 -9.92 -4.02 -6.91
C TRP A 273 -11.17 -3.76 -6.08
N ILE A 274 -12.06 -4.73 -6.00
CA ILE A 274 -13.20 -4.72 -5.09
C ILE A 274 -13.25 -6.06 -4.37
N THR A 275 -13.32 -6.00 -3.04
CA THR A 275 -13.81 -7.13 -2.23
C THR A 275 -15.18 -6.82 -1.69
N LYS A 276 -15.98 -7.87 -1.50
CA LYS A 276 -17.27 -7.82 -0.83
C LYS A 276 -17.26 -8.84 0.30
N ASP A 277 -17.55 -8.39 1.53
CA ASP A 277 -17.53 -9.24 2.72
C ASP A 277 -16.19 -10.00 2.89
N GLY A 278 -15.09 -9.36 2.49
CA GLY A 278 -13.73 -9.89 2.52
C GLY A 278 -13.39 -10.91 1.44
N GLU A 279 -14.29 -11.19 0.50
CA GLU A 279 -14.04 -12.05 -0.64
C GLU A 279 -13.86 -11.24 -1.93
N LEU A 280 -13.05 -11.74 -2.86
CA LEU A 280 -12.84 -11.07 -4.15
C LEU A 280 -14.18 -10.92 -4.90
N PHE A 281 -14.55 -9.68 -5.22
CA PHE A 281 -15.73 -9.35 -6.00
C PHE A 281 -15.36 -9.06 -7.46
N THR A 282 -14.38 -8.18 -7.69
CA THR A 282 -13.78 -7.98 -9.02
C THR A 282 -12.33 -7.53 -8.91
N GLN A 283 -11.52 -7.90 -9.90
CA GLN A 283 -10.16 -7.39 -10.11
C GLN A 283 -9.88 -7.27 -11.61
N SER A 284 -9.19 -6.22 -12.04
CA SER A 284 -8.82 -6.04 -13.45
C SER A 284 -7.84 -4.90 -13.66
N CYS A 285 -6.92 -5.09 -14.61
CA CYS A 285 -6.08 -4.03 -15.18
C CYS A 285 -6.35 -3.81 -16.68
N GLN A 286 -7.49 -4.33 -17.17
CA GLN A 286 -7.87 -4.09 -18.56
C GLN A 286 -8.18 -2.60 -18.79
N PRO A 287 -8.09 -2.11 -20.03
CA PRO A 287 -8.48 -0.74 -20.35
C PRO A 287 -9.85 -0.39 -19.77
N ASN A 288 -9.94 0.72 -19.05
CA ASN A 288 -11.14 1.24 -18.39
C ASN A 288 -11.72 0.33 -17.29
N SER A 289 -10.93 -0.57 -16.69
CA SER A 289 -11.39 -1.41 -15.58
C SER A 289 -11.86 -0.59 -14.37
N VAL A 290 -11.22 0.55 -14.13
CA VAL A 290 -11.69 1.60 -13.24
C VAL A 290 -11.33 2.95 -13.84
N VAL A 291 -12.27 3.87 -13.94
CA VAL A 291 -12.05 5.23 -14.46
C VAL A 291 -12.34 6.22 -13.35
N VAL A 292 -11.38 7.11 -13.08
CA VAL A 292 -11.46 8.13 -12.03
C VAL A 292 -11.46 9.50 -12.67
N ARG A 293 -12.52 10.29 -12.47
CA ARG A 293 -12.60 11.65 -13.00
C ARG A 293 -12.92 12.65 -11.89
N PRO A 294 -12.15 13.75 -11.77
CA PRO A 294 -12.47 14.79 -10.80
C PRO A 294 -13.75 15.51 -11.19
N TRP A 295 -14.46 16.06 -10.19
CA TRP A 295 -15.64 16.88 -10.41
C TRP A 295 -15.63 18.12 -9.51
N GLY A 296 -16.47 19.10 -9.88
CA GLY A 296 -16.61 20.36 -9.14
C GLY A 296 -15.46 21.33 -9.41
N GLN A 297 -14.98 22.02 -8.38
CA GLN A 297 -13.85 22.96 -8.48
C GLN A 297 -12.56 22.19 -8.73
N ASN A 298 -11.62 22.80 -9.47
CA ASN A 298 -10.29 22.26 -9.77
C ASN A 298 -10.33 20.84 -10.39
N SER A 299 -11.28 20.63 -11.31
CA SER A 299 -11.58 19.33 -11.91
C SER A 299 -10.99 19.12 -13.31
N GLU A 300 -9.93 19.85 -13.63
CA GLU A 300 -9.19 19.64 -14.87
C GLU A 300 -8.57 18.23 -14.91
N PHE A 301 -8.67 17.58 -16.06
CA PHE A 301 -8.09 16.27 -16.32
C PHE A 301 -7.32 16.29 -17.65
N PRO A 302 -6.01 15.98 -17.65
CA PRO A 302 -5.14 15.86 -16.49
C PRO A 302 -4.98 17.18 -15.69
N PRO A 303 -4.71 17.12 -14.38
CA PRO A 303 -4.46 18.29 -13.55
C PRO A 303 -3.06 18.83 -13.81
N THR A 304 -2.87 20.13 -13.63
CA THR A 304 -1.57 20.79 -13.78
C THR A 304 -0.94 21.09 -12.41
N PRO A 305 0.40 21.17 -12.29
CA PRO A 305 1.07 21.54 -11.05
C PRO A 305 0.50 22.83 -10.42
N LYS A 306 0.46 22.86 -9.10
CA LYS A 306 -0.08 23.94 -8.23
C LYS A 306 -1.60 24.06 -8.20
N MET A 307 -2.34 23.36 -9.05
CA MET A 307 -3.79 23.27 -8.88
C MET A 307 -4.14 22.75 -7.47
N PRO A 308 -5.14 23.35 -6.79
CA PRO A 308 -5.67 22.82 -5.55
C PRO A 308 -6.35 21.45 -5.75
N ALA A 309 -6.71 20.80 -4.64
CA ALA A 309 -7.51 19.58 -4.67
C ALA A 309 -8.88 19.79 -5.37
N PRO A 310 -9.38 18.80 -6.12
CA PRO A 310 -10.73 18.87 -6.67
C PRO A 310 -11.80 18.75 -5.58
N SER A 311 -13.05 19.12 -5.89
CA SER A 311 -14.18 18.90 -4.96
C SER A 311 -14.43 17.42 -4.68
N GLY A 312 -14.04 16.53 -5.59
CA GLY A 312 -14.12 15.10 -5.39
C GLY A 312 -13.81 14.31 -6.65
N TYR A 313 -14.05 13.01 -6.60
CA TYR A 313 -13.86 12.08 -7.71
C TYR A 313 -15.12 11.26 -7.96
N MET A 314 -15.42 11.02 -9.23
CA MET A 314 -16.30 9.95 -9.67
C MET A 314 -15.42 8.76 -10.03
N ILE A 315 -15.68 7.61 -9.41
CA ILE A 315 -14.96 6.36 -9.63
C ILE A 315 -15.93 5.37 -10.23
N GLN A 316 -15.64 4.89 -11.43
CA GLN A 316 -16.49 3.94 -12.15
C GLN A 316 -15.70 2.68 -12.48
N TYR A 317 -16.07 1.57 -11.86
CA TYR A 317 -15.52 0.24 -12.12
C TYR A 317 -16.35 -0.49 -13.17
N ASP A 318 -15.70 -1.06 -14.18
CA ASP A 318 -16.36 -1.99 -15.12
C ASP A 318 -16.48 -3.37 -14.47
N LEU A 319 -17.72 -3.86 -14.33
CA LEU A 319 -18.01 -5.21 -13.84
C LEU A 319 -18.25 -6.21 -14.98
N GLY A 320 -18.11 -5.78 -16.24
CA GLY A 320 -18.39 -6.55 -17.43
C GLY A 320 -19.89 -6.64 -17.74
N GLY A 321 -20.22 -7.01 -18.98
CA GLY A 321 -21.61 -7.19 -19.42
C GLY A 321 -22.46 -5.92 -19.36
N GLY A 322 -21.82 -4.74 -19.44
CA GLY A 322 -22.49 -3.43 -19.36
C GLY A 322 -22.94 -3.01 -17.96
N LYS A 323 -22.41 -3.65 -16.90
CA LYS A 323 -22.68 -3.30 -15.50
C LYS A 323 -21.50 -2.54 -14.93
N ALA A 324 -21.78 -1.60 -14.03
CA ALA A 324 -20.73 -0.87 -13.30
C ALA A 324 -20.97 -0.86 -11.78
N PHE A 325 -19.87 -0.70 -11.04
CA PHE A 325 -19.89 -0.19 -9.68
C PHE A 325 -19.47 1.27 -9.73
N VAL A 326 -20.29 2.17 -9.20
CA VAL A 326 -20.03 3.61 -9.23
C VAL A 326 -19.90 4.12 -7.80
N ALA A 327 -18.88 4.93 -7.55
CA ALA A 327 -18.67 5.59 -6.28
C ALA A 327 -18.34 7.07 -6.48
N ASN A 328 -18.90 7.91 -5.63
CA ASN A 328 -18.68 9.35 -5.61
C ASN A 328 -17.97 9.72 -4.30
N PHE A 329 -16.70 10.07 -4.40
CA PHE A 329 -15.89 10.61 -3.33
C PHE A 329 -16.03 12.13 -3.27
N THR A 330 -16.21 12.69 -2.07
CA THR A 330 -16.18 14.14 -1.84
C THR A 330 -14.99 14.51 -0.98
N SER A 331 -14.16 15.43 -1.44
CA SER A 331 -13.02 15.96 -0.68
C SER A 331 -13.53 16.76 0.52
N GLU A 332 -13.18 16.33 1.73
CA GLU A 332 -13.57 17.00 2.98
C GLU A 332 -12.36 17.59 3.70
N ASN A 333 -11.26 16.84 3.75
CA ASN A 333 -10.02 17.24 4.42
C ASN A 333 -8.81 17.02 3.53
N ILE A 334 -7.82 17.89 3.65
CA ILE A 334 -6.54 17.80 2.95
C ILE A 334 -5.48 17.48 4.00
N GLN A 335 -5.01 16.22 4.02
CA GLN A 335 -3.97 15.80 4.97
C GLN A 335 -2.60 16.32 4.54
N LEU A 336 -2.31 16.28 3.24
CA LEU A 336 -1.05 16.75 2.68
C LEU A 336 -1.30 17.38 1.31
N SER A 337 -0.68 18.55 1.06
CA SER A 337 -0.79 19.25 -0.21
C SER A 337 0.53 19.94 -0.55
N THR A 338 1.05 19.61 -1.71
CA THR A 338 2.22 20.25 -2.32
C THR A 338 1.85 20.76 -3.72
N ASN A 339 2.81 21.33 -4.44
CA ASN A 339 2.60 21.73 -5.83
C ASN A 339 2.24 20.56 -6.75
N THR A 340 2.74 19.36 -6.48
CA THR A 340 2.60 18.20 -7.39
C THR A 340 1.81 17.05 -6.78
N TYR A 341 1.30 17.21 -5.56
CA TYR A 341 0.66 16.13 -4.82
C TYR A 341 -0.46 16.63 -3.93
N LYS A 342 -1.55 15.86 -3.82
CA LYS A 342 -2.67 16.07 -2.91
C LYS A 342 -3.03 14.73 -2.27
N ARG A 343 -3.20 14.71 -0.94
CA ARG A 343 -3.81 13.62 -0.19
C ARG A 343 -5.05 14.15 0.51
N MET A 344 -6.19 13.58 0.16
CA MET A 344 -7.51 14.01 0.62
C MET A 344 -8.20 12.85 1.33
N THR A 345 -9.01 13.19 2.33
CA THR A 345 -9.93 12.26 2.96
C THR A 345 -11.34 12.83 2.92
N GLY A 346 -12.33 11.96 3.00
CA GLY A 346 -13.72 12.38 2.93
C GLY A 346 -14.71 11.24 2.82
N PRO A 347 -16.02 11.58 2.79
CA PRO A 347 -17.06 10.61 2.56
C PRO A 347 -17.05 10.10 1.12
N ILE A 348 -17.49 8.87 0.96
CA ILE A 348 -17.73 8.25 -0.34
C ILE A 348 -19.10 7.57 -0.33
N VAL A 349 -19.83 7.66 -1.44
CA VAL A 349 -21.12 7.00 -1.61
C VAL A 349 -21.10 6.20 -2.90
N GLY A 350 -21.48 4.93 -2.88
CA GLY A 350 -21.45 4.10 -4.08
C GLY A 350 -22.03 2.71 -3.92
N GLY A 351 -22.06 1.98 -5.03
CA GLY A 351 -22.65 0.65 -5.14
C GLY A 351 -22.71 0.18 -6.59
N VAL A 352 -23.22 -1.03 -6.79
CA VAL A 352 -23.55 -1.51 -8.14
C VAL A 352 -24.70 -0.69 -8.70
N GLU A 353 -24.61 -0.25 -9.95
CA GLU A 353 -25.67 0.56 -10.58
C GLU A 353 -27.02 -0.16 -10.56
N GLY A 354 -28.09 0.57 -10.20
CA GLY A 354 -29.44 0.02 -10.06
C GLY A 354 -29.67 -0.78 -8.76
N HIS A 355 -28.67 -0.88 -7.88
CA HIS A 355 -28.78 -1.54 -6.57
C HIS A 355 -28.59 -0.56 -5.40
N GLU A 356 -28.65 -1.09 -4.18
CA GLU A 356 -28.42 -0.35 -2.94
C GLU A 356 -27.07 0.40 -2.98
N GLN A 357 -27.10 1.66 -2.51
CA GLN A 357 -25.94 2.54 -2.42
C GLN A 357 -25.53 2.66 -0.96
N TYR A 358 -24.24 2.55 -0.70
CA TYR A 358 -23.65 2.57 0.64
C TYR A 358 -22.84 3.84 0.84
N SER A 359 -22.81 4.33 2.07
CA SER A 359 -21.93 5.42 2.49
C SER A 359 -20.73 4.88 3.24
N GLY A 360 -19.60 5.58 3.12
CA GLY A 360 -18.33 5.15 3.65
C GLY A 360 -17.33 6.28 3.83
N ARG A 361 -16.08 5.90 4.09
CA ARG A 361 -14.93 6.82 4.20
C ARG A 361 -13.82 6.35 3.28
N SER A 362 -13.08 7.32 2.75
CA SER A 362 -12.01 7.09 1.78
C SER A 362 -10.82 8.02 2.03
N LEU A 363 -9.66 7.55 1.61
CA LEU A 363 -8.49 8.36 1.31
C LEU A 363 -8.20 8.29 -0.18
N CYS A 364 -7.90 9.44 -0.77
CA CYS A 364 -7.54 9.59 -2.18
C CYS A 364 -6.24 10.38 -2.29
N GLU A 365 -5.40 10.02 -3.25
CA GLU A 365 -4.21 10.76 -3.62
C GLU A 365 -4.21 11.11 -5.10
N GLN A 366 -3.68 12.29 -5.39
CA GLN A 366 -3.49 12.79 -6.73
C GLN A 366 -2.07 13.30 -6.88
N PHE A 367 -1.34 12.77 -7.86
CA PHE A 367 -0.15 13.42 -8.38
C PHE A 367 -0.47 14.21 -9.65
N GLN A 368 0.20 15.35 -9.80
CA GLN A 368 0.01 16.29 -10.90
C GLN A 368 1.38 16.81 -11.35
N TYR A 369 1.95 16.11 -12.33
CA TYR A 369 3.22 16.43 -13.00
C TYR A 369 2.96 16.99 -14.40
N GLN A 370 4.02 17.46 -15.06
CA GLN A 370 4.05 17.86 -16.47
C GLN A 370 5.28 17.27 -17.13
#